data_AF-A0A7W1KBP6-F1
#
_entry.id   AF-A0A7W1KBP6-F1
#
_cell.length_a   1.000
_cell.length_b   1.000
_cell.length_c   1.000
_cell.angle_alpha   90.00
_cell.angle_beta   90.00
_cell.angle_gamma   90.00
#
_symmetry.space_group_name_H-M   'P 1'
#
loop_
_entity.id
_entity.type
_entity.pdbx_description
1 polymer ?
#
loop_
_entity_poly.entity_id
_entity_poly.type
_entity_poly.pdbx_seq_one_letter_code
_entity_poly.pdbx_strand_id
1 'polypeptide(L)'
;MLSLAALAALALPAVVLSTGVAQGAVSKARITQGVVYGGVNASSGYPVVIELSKTGRKVVKATMGLELKCTMPGDVTVPDTFKNLPVSKTGKFAFSYGPEEFPATDPASGVSKYQAFGSITGTVNKAKTRIVGTWSAKVVAYAASDPTGATVLDTCDSGTLSYRAKQ
;
A
#
# COMPACT_ATOMS: atom_id res chain seq x y z
N MET A 1 -32.66 -43.88 72.25
CA MET A 1 -32.52 -42.59 72.93
C MET A 1 -32.76 -41.49 71.91
N LEU A 2 -33.53 -40.49 72.33
CA LEU A 2 -34.00 -39.31 71.59
C LEU A 2 -32.89 -38.61 70.79
N SER A 3 -33.21 -38.03 69.62
CA SER A 3 -33.36 -36.58 69.51
C SER A 3 -33.87 -36.13 68.14
N LEU A 4 -34.94 -35.31 68.15
CA LEU A 4 -35.36 -34.43 67.07
C LEU A 4 -34.36 -33.28 66.90
N ALA A 5 -34.17 -32.82 65.65
CA ALA A 5 -33.86 -31.41 65.40
C ALA A 5 -34.35 -31.01 64.00
N ALA A 6 -35.48 -30.30 63.97
CA ALA A 6 -35.93 -29.50 62.85
C ALA A 6 -35.06 -28.23 62.77
N LEU A 7 -34.66 -27.81 61.57
CA LEU A 7 -34.12 -26.45 61.37
C LEU A 7 -34.63 -25.88 60.03
N ALA A 8 -34.99 -24.60 60.12
CA ALA A 8 -35.94 -23.89 59.29
C ALA A 8 -35.39 -23.43 57.92
N ALA A 9 -36.28 -23.38 56.94
CA ALA A 9 -36.05 -22.78 55.63
C ALA A 9 -36.05 -21.25 55.72
N LEU A 10 -34.93 -20.63 55.36
CA LEU A 10 -34.82 -19.18 55.10
C LEU A 10 -35.04 -18.93 53.61
N ALA A 11 -36.16 -18.30 53.26
CA ALA A 11 -36.42 -17.81 51.92
C ALA A 11 -35.68 -16.47 51.72
N LEU A 12 -34.77 -16.44 50.75
CA LEU A 12 -34.08 -15.22 50.31
C LEU A 12 -34.95 -14.47 49.27
N PRO A 13 -35.09 -13.13 49.34
CA PRO A 13 -35.71 -12.36 48.27
C PRO A 13 -34.77 -12.28 47.07
N ALA A 14 -35.27 -12.68 45.89
CA ALA A 14 -34.59 -12.53 44.61
C ALA A 14 -34.53 -11.05 44.22
N VAL A 15 -33.34 -10.45 44.33
CA VAL A 15 -33.05 -9.12 43.77
C VAL A 15 -32.85 -9.29 42.27
N VAL A 16 -33.85 -8.89 41.49
CA VAL A 16 -33.76 -8.81 40.02
C VAL A 16 -32.93 -7.57 39.67
N LEU A 17 -31.62 -7.75 39.47
CA LEU A 17 -30.76 -6.72 38.87
C LEU A 17 -31.04 -6.69 37.36
N SER A 18 -31.88 -5.76 36.94
CA SER A 18 -32.04 -5.38 35.53
C SER A 18 -30.72 -4.77 35.03
N THR A 19 -29.86 -5.60 34.45
CA THR A 19 -28.70 -5.15 33.68
C THR A 19 -29.22 -4.56 32.37
N GLY A 20 -29.56 -3.27 32.43
CA GLY A 20 -29.75 -2.46 31.24
C GLY A 20 -28.42 -2.40 30.50
N VAL A 21 -28.22 -3.29 29.53
CA VAL A 21 -27.11 -3.21 28.60
C VAL A 21 -27.39 -1.95 27.77
N ALA A 22 -26.73 -0.85 28.11
CA ALA A 22 -26.73 0.34 27.28
C ALA A 22 -26.16 -0.09 25.92
N GLN A 23 -27.03 -0.27 24.93
CA GLN A 23 -26.64 -0.36 23.52
C GLN A 23 -26.05 1.00 23.17
N GLY A 24 -24.75 1.15 23.44
CA GLY A 24 -23.97 2.25 22.93
C GLY A 24 -24.21 2.31 21.44
N ALA A 25 -24.86 3.39 20.99
CA ALA A 25 -25.06 3.65 19.58
C ALA A 25 -23.68 3.60 18.92
N VAL A 26 -23.40 2.52 18.19
CA VAL A 26 -22.21 2.43 17.36
C VAL A 26 -22.41 3.48 16.29
N SER A 27 -21.83 4.66 16.53
CA SER A 27 -21.79 5.73 15.55
C SER A 27 -21.14 5.14 14.31
N LYS A 28 -21.94 4.91 13.25
CA LYS A 28 -21.43 4.43 11.97
C LYS A 28 -20.41 5.46 11.51
N ALA A 29 -19.12 5.16 11.74
CA ALA A 29 -18.04 5.97 11.25
C ALA A 29 -18.26 6.15 9.75
N ARG A 30 -18.54 7.38 9.34
CA ARG A 30 -18.78 7.71 7.94
C ARG A 30 -17.46 7.46 7.21
N ILE A 31 -17.33 6.30 6.55
CA ILE A 31 -16.19 5.99 5.69
C ILE A 31 -16.13 7.13 4.67
N THR A 32 -15.18 8.02 4.85
CA THR A 32 -15.04 9.18 4.00
C THR A 32 -14.19 8.73 2.82
N GLN A 33 -14.83 8.08 1.84
CA GLN A 33 -14.14 7.52 0.68
C GLN A 33 -13.47 8.64 -0.14
N GLY A 34 -12.25 8.37 -0.60
CA GLY A 34 -11.55 9.19 -1.57
C GLY A 34 -12.17 9.09 -2.97
N VAL A 35 -11.51 9.71 -3.95
CA VAL A 35 -11.85 9.55 -5.38
C VAL A 35 -10.80 8.66 -6.02
N VAL A 36 -11.24 7.56 -6.63
CA VAL A 36 -10.36 6.61 -7.34
C VAL A 36 -10.34 6.97 -8.81
N TYR A 37 -9.15 6.96 -9.39
CA TYR A 37 -8.89 7.13 -10.81
C TYR A 37 -8.28 5.84 -11.32
N GLY A 38 -8.87 5.27 -12.36
CA GLY A 38 -8.38 4.10 -13.07
C GLY A 38 -7.88 4.44 -14.46
N GLY A 39 -6.91 3.69 -14.96
CA GLY A 39 -6.45 3.82 -16.33
C GLY A 39 -5.42 2.76 -16.68
N VAL A 40 -4.67 3.02 -17.74
CA VAL A 40 -3.54 2.19 -18.16
C VAL A 40 -2.32 3.06 -18.44
N ASN A 41 -1.13 2.49 -18.24
CA ASN A 41 0.06 3.07 -18.84
C ASN A 41 0.02 2.90 -20.37
N ALA A 42 0.62 3.83 -21.11
CA ALA A 42 0.51 3.81 -22.56
C ALA A 42 1.45 2.79 -23.24
N SER A 43 2.57 2.44 -22.59
CA SER A 43 3.63 1.66 -23.22
C SER A 43 3.44 0.14 -23.10
N SER A 44 3.00 -0.34 -21.93
CA SER A 44 2.84 -1.76 -21.63
C SER A 44 1.40 -2.17 -21.28
N GLY A 45 0.47 -1.22 -21.24
CA GLY A 45 -0.96 -1.49 -21.05
C GLY A 45 -1.35 -1.90 -19.64
N TYR A 46 -0.42 -1.88 -18.68
CA TYR A 46 -0.72 -2.25 -17.30
C TYR A 46 -1.66 -1.25 -16.61
N PRO A 47 -2.53 -1.73 -15.71
CA PRO A 47 -3.47 -0.88 -15.00
C PRO A 47 -2.73 0.08 -14.06
N VAL A 48 -3.24 1.32 -14.02
CA VAL A 48 -2.89 2.32 -13.01
C VAL A 48 -4.11 2.65 -12.17
N VAL A 49 -3.94 2.69 -10.85
CA VAL A 49 -4.97 3.05 -9.88
C VAL A 49 -4.42 4.13 -8.96
N ILE A 50 -5.11 5.27 -8.90
CA ILE A 50 -4.73 6.40 -8.04
C ILE A 50 -5.93 6.82 -7.22
N GLU A 51 -5.81 6.75 -5.90
CA GLU A 51 -6.80 7.27 -4.97
C GLU A 51 -6.35 8.63 -4.44
N LEU A 52 -7.18 9.65 -4.65
CA LEU A 52 -7.04 10.95 -4.00
C LEU A 52 -7.89 11.01 -2.74
N SER A 53 -7.43 11.75 -1.74
CA SER A 53 -8.25 12.11 -0.59
C SER A 53 -9.51 12.86 -1.03
N LYS A 54 -10.55 12.88 -0.21
CA LYS A 54 -11.79 13.64 -0.48
C LYS A 54 -11.55 15.12 -0.85
N THR A 55 -10.51 15.75 -0.29
CA THR A 55 -10.17 17.15 -0.61
C THR A 55 -9.39 17.30 -1.91
N GLY A 56 -8.85 16.20 -2.46
CA GLY A 56 -7.95 16.18 -3.61
C GLY A 56 -6.55 16.72 -3.30
N ARG A 57 -6.18 16.80 -2.02
CA ARG A 57 -4.91 17.39 -1.55
C ARG A 57 -3.82 16.37 -1.23
N LYS A 58 -4.14 15.09 -1.37
CA LYS A 58 -3.23 13.99 -1.10
C LYS A 58 -3.56 12.82 -2.01
N VAL A 59 -2.55 12.18 -2.59
CA VAL A 59 -2.64 10.82 -3.11
C VAL A 59 -2.58 9.89 -1.91
N VAL A 60 -3.69 9.24 -1.60
CA VAL A 60 -3.76 8.24 -0.52
C VAL A 60 -2.94 7.03 -0.91
N LYS A 61 -3.14 6.55 -2.14
CA LYS A 61 -2.43 5.41 -2.73
C LYS A 61 -2.36 5.59 -4.24
N ALA A 62 -1.21 5.33 -4.84
CA ALA A 62 -1.07 5.11 -6.27
C ALA A 62 -0.40 3.76 -6.46
N THR A 63 -0.95 2.92 -7.34
CA THR A 63 -0.40 1.60 -7.66
C THR A 63 -0.42 1.39 -9.17
N MET A 64 0.64 0.82 -9.72
CA MET A 64 0.74 0.48 -11.14
C MET A 64 1.55 -0.81 -11.33
N GLY A 65 1.21 -1.60 -12.35
CA GLY A 65 2.09 -2.65 -12.83
C GLY A 65 3.23 -2.06 -13.67
N LEU A 66 4.46 -2.50 -13.42
CA LEU A 66 5.65 -2.10 -14.14
C LEU A 66 6.30 -3.34 -14.75
N GLU A 67 6.59 -3.26 -16.04
CA GLU A 67 7.47 -4.21 -16.71
C GLU A 67 8.87 -3.65 -16.68
N LEU A 68 9.81 -4.38 -16.09
CA LEU A 68 11.22 -4.04 -16.04
C LEU A 68 11.96 -4.88 -17.08
N LYS A 69 12.67 -4.21 -17.98
CA LYS A 69 13.56 -4.85 -18.95
C LYS A 69 14.90 -5.11 -18.29
N CYS A 70 15.32 -6.37 -18.26
CA CYS A 70 16.53 -6.81 -17.57
C CYS A 70 17.71 -7.02 -18.53
N THR A 71 18.94 -6.89 -18.03
CA THR A 71 20.15 -7.15 -18.83
C THR A 71 20.39 -8.63 -19.03
N MET A 72 20.09 -9.45 -18.01
CA MET A 72 19.97 -10.89 -18.14
C MET A 72 18.64 -11.25 -18.82
N PRO A 73 18.56 -12.39 -19.53
CA PRO A 73 17.32 -12.82 -20.16
C PRO A 73 16.20 -13.03 -19.12
N GLY A 74 15.03 -12.45 -19.39
CA GLY A 74 13.85 -12.53 -18.54
C GLY A 74 13.43 -11.16 -18.06
N ASP A 75 12.36 -10.61 -18.65
CA ASP A 75 11.74 -9.40 -18.14
C ASP A 75 10.87 -9.74 -16.92
N VAL A 76 10.78 -8.81 -15.97
CA VAL A 76 9.99 -9.01 -14.75
C VAL A 76 8.87 -7.98 -14.66
N THR A 77 7.67 -8.45 -14.31
CA THR A 77 6.56 -7.57 -13.97
C THR A 77 6.44 -7.45 -12.46
N VAL A 78 6.51 -6.22 -11.94
CA VAL A 78 6.38 -5.93 -10.51
C VAL A 78 5.28 -4.90 -10.26
N PRO A 79 4.50 -5.04 -9.19
CA PRO A 79 3.66 -3.95 -8.72
C PRO A 79 4.51 -2.91 -8.00
N ASP A 80 4.31 -1.62 -8.28
CA ASP A 80 4.88 -0.53 -7.51
C ASP A 80 3.78 0.30 -6.86
N THR A 81 4.05 0.87 -5.68
CA THR A 81 3.05 1.60 -4.90
C THR A 81 3.63 2.78 -4.14
N PHE A 82 3.03 3.95 -4.36
CA PHE A 82 3.27 5.16 -3.56
C PHE A 82 2.08 5.46 -2.66
N LYS A 83 2.35 6.02 -1.48
CA LYS A 83 1.32 6.38 -0.50
C LYS A 83 1.58 7.76 0.08
N ASN A 84 0.52 8.42 0.52
CA ASN A 84 0.57 9.70 1.22
C ASN A 84 1.31 10.84 0.48
N LEU A 85 1.23 10.89 -0.84
CA LEU A 85 1.90 11.96 -1.61
C LEU A 85 1.10 13.26 -1.51
N PRO A 86 1.71 14.38 -1.13
CA PRO A 86 1.03 15.67 -1.11
C PRO A 86 0.68 16.13 -2.53
N VAL A 87 -0.52 16.69 -2.70
CA VAL A 87 -0.94 17.34 -3.94
C VAL A 87 -0.92 18.86 -3.74
N SER A 88 -0.16 19.54 -4.60
CA SER A 88 0.02 20.98 -4.57
C SER A 88 -1.30 21.73 -4.84
N LYS A 89 -1.29 23.06 -4.64
CA LYS A 89 -2.46 23.90 -4.99
C LYS A 89 -2.79 23.88 -6.48
N THR A 90 -1.81 23.57 -7.33
CA THR A 90 -1.97 23.47 -8.79
C THR A 90 -2.28 22.04 -9.25
N GLY A 91 -2.52 21.10 -8.33
CA GLY A 91 -2.88 19.71 -8.64
C GLY A 91 -1.69 18.80 -8.96
N LYS A 92 -0.45 19.25 -8.70
CA LYS A 92 0.76 18.47 -8.99
C LYS A 92 1.19 17.63 -7.79
N PHE A 93 1.70 16.44 -8.04
CA PHE A 93 2.40 15.62 -7.06
C PHE A 93 3.65 15.00 -7.71
N ALA A 94 4.66 14.75 -6.89
CA ALA A 94 5.87 14.06 -7.31
C ALA A 94 6.53 13.39 -6.10
N PHE A 95 7.22 12.28 -6.35
CA PHE A 95 8.05 11.60 -5.36
C PHE A 95 9.11 10.77 -6.07
N SER A 96 10.26 10.60 -5.43
CA SER A 96 11.32 9.70 -5.86
C SER A 96 11.99 9.05 -4.65
N TYR A 97 12.38 7.80 -4.79
CA TYR A 97 13.24 7.09 -3.85
C TYR A 97 14.43 6.47 -4.61
N GLY A 98 15.44 6.06 -3.84
CA GLY A 98 16.58 5.34 -4.36
C GLY A 98 17.91 6.07 -4.12
N PRO A 99 19.02 5.33 -3.98
CA PRO A 99 19.06 3.87 -3.84
C PRO A 99 18.47 3.44 -2.49
N GLU A 100 17.49 2.54 -2.50
CA GLU A 100 17.03 1.83 -1.31
C GLU A 100 17.63 0.43 -1.34
N GLU A 101 18.40 0.08 -0.31
CA GLU A 101 19.12 -1.18 -0.26
C GLU A 101 18.28 -2.25 0.43
N PHE A 102 18.18 -3.40 -0.22
CA PHE A 102 17.54 -4.59 0.32
C PHE A 102 18.60 -5.69 0.48
N PRO A 103 18.78 -6.22 1.71
CA PRO A 103 19.69 -7.33 1.91
C PRO A 103 19.15 -8.59 1.21
N ALA A 104 20.04 -9.52 0.87
CA ALA A 104 19.60 -10.86 0.49
C ALA A 104 18.72 -11.47 1.59
N THR A 105 17.54 -11.93 1.19
CA THR A 105 16.66 -12.70 2.06
C THR A 105 17.00 -14.19 2.06
N ASP A 106 17.74 -14.67 1.04
CA ASP A 106 18.14 -16.09 0.92
C ASP A 106 19.51 -16.24 0.23
N PRO A 107 20.55 -16.76 0.93
CA PRO A 107 21.86 -17.06 0.35
C PRO A 107 21.81 -18.07 -0.81
N ALA A 108 20.81 -18.94 -0.86
CA ALA A 108 20.66 -19.95 -1.91
C ALA A 108 20.17 -19.36 -3.25
N SER A 109 19.65 -18.13 -3.25
CA SER A 109 19.15 -17.45 -4.45
C SER A 109 20.24 -16.95 -5.41
N GLY A 110 21.51 -16.94 -4.96
CA GLY A 110 22.63 -16.41 -5.76
C GLY A 110 22.66 -14.87 -5.88
N VAL A 111 21.75 -14.17 -5.21
CA VAL A 111 21.71 -12.69 -5.12
C VAL A 111 22.03 -12.26 -3.69
N SER A 112 23.04 -11.39 -3.50
CA SER A 112 23.47 -10.95 -2.15
C SER A 112 22.78 -9.68 -1.66
N LYS A 113 22.39 -8.79 -2.56
CA LYS A 113 21.65 -7.56 -2.27
C LYS A 113 21.05 -7.02 -3.56
N TYR A 114 20.03 -6.19 -3.45
CA TYR A 114 19.56 -5.38 -4.56
C TYR A 114 19.26 -3.95 -4.11
N GLN A 115 19.40 -3.01 -5.04
CA GLN A 115 19.03 -1.62 -4.86
C GLN A 115 17.80 -1.31 -5.70
N ALA A 116 16.80 -0.68 -5.11
CA ALA A 116 15.62 -0.19 -5.83
C ALA A 116 15.64 1.33 -5.95
N PHE A 117 15.14 1.80 -7.09
CA PHE A 117 14.92 3.20 -7.41
C PHE A 117 13.53 3.32 -8.00
N GLY A 118 12.85 4.43 -7.72
CA GLY A 118 11.57 4.68 -8.35
C GLY A 118 11.15 6.13 -8.26
N SER A 119 10.31 6.53 -9.19
CA SER A 119 9.75 7.87 -9.21
C SER A 119 8.34 7.87 -9.76
N ILE A 120 7.54 8.82 -9.28
CA ILE A 120 6.22 9.12 -9.80
C ILE A 120 6.05 10.62 -9.88
N THR A 121 5.47 11.08 -10.98
CA THR A 121 4.94 12.44 -11.10
C THR A 121 3.49 12.37 -11.55
N GLY A 122 2.71 13.39 -11.25
CA GLY A 122 1.38 13.51 -11.82
C GLY A 122 0.76 14.89 -11.65
N THR A 123 -0.25 15.16 -12.48
CA THR A 123 -1.05 16.38 -12.45
C THR A 123 -2.52 16.03 -12.57
N VAL A 124 -3.29 16.41 -11.56
CA VAL A 124 -4.76 16.38 -11.56
C VAL A 124 -5.24 17.60 -12.34
N ASN A 125 -6.13 17.42 -13.32
CA ASN A 125 -6.71 18.54 -14.04
C ASN A 125 -7.60 19.41 -13.14
N LYS A 126 -7.87 20.67 -13.53
CA LYS A 126 -8.70 21.60 -12.75
C LYS A 126 -10.10 21.04 -12.44
N ALA A 127 -10.68 20.29 -13.37
CA ALA A 127 -11.99 19.66 -13.20
C ALA A 127 -11.98 18.42 -12.28
N LYS A 128 -10.80 17.93 -11.86
CA LYS A 128 -10.64 16.72 -11.04
C LYS A 128 -11.31 15.48 -11.65
N THR A 129 -11.19 15.33 -12.97
CA THR A 129 -11.73 14.19 -13.73
C THR A 129 -10.63 13.34 -14.38
N ARG A 130 -9.37 13.82 -14.33
CA ARG A 130 -8.25 13.18 -15.01
C ARG A 130 -6.93 13.44 -14.32
N ILE A 131 -6.09 12.42 -14.26
CA ILE A 131 -4.68 12.49 -13.85
C ILE A 131 -3.81 12.06 -15.02
N VAL A 132 -2.73 12.79 -15.25
CA VAL A 132 -1.66 12.42 -16.21
C VAL A 132 -0.31 12.54 -15.51
N GLY A 133 0.63 11.68 -15.86
CA GLY A 133 1.95 11.71 -15.24
C GLY A 133 2.90 10.69 -15.81
N THR A 134 4.04 10.55 -15.12
CA THR A 134 5.06 9.57 -15.43
C THR A 134 5.40 8.72 -14.21
N TRP A 135 5.87 7.51 -14.45
CA TRP A 135 6.28 6.56 -13.44
C TRP A 135 7.52 5.82 -13.94
N SER A 136 8.51 5.62 -13.08
CA SER A 136 9.67 4.77 -13.36
C SER A 136 10.01 3.92 -12.15
N ALA A 137 10.57 2.74 -12.40
CA ALA A 137 11.28 1.93 -11.42
C ALA A 137 12.49 1.26 -12.06
N LYS A 138 13.53 1.08 -11.24
CA LYS A 138 14.77 0.41 -11.60
C LYS A 138 15.24 -0.42 -10.41
N VAL A 139 15.74 -1.62 -10.70
CA VAL A 139 16.35 -2.53 -9.73
C VAL A 139 17.75 -2.89 -10.21
N VAL A 140 18.72 -2.85 -9.31
CA VAL A 140 20.10 -3.31 -9.56
C VAL A 140 20.39 -4.45 -8.59
N ALA A 141 20.59 -5.66 -9.11
CA ALA A 141 20.93 -6.83 -8.32
C ALA A 141 22.45 -7.07 -8.36
N TYR A 142 23.02 -7.54 -7.26
CA TYR A 142 24.46 -7.78 -7.12
C TYR A 142 24.78 -9.25 -6.89
N ALA A 143 25.90 -9.70 -7.46
CA ALA A 143 26.31 -11.10 -7.44
C ALA A 143 26.60 -11.58 -6.01
N ALA A 144 26.08 -12.75 -5.63
CA ALA A 144 26.30 -13.24 -4.27
C ALA A 144 27.75 -13.61 -3.95
N SER A 145 28.51 -13.99 -4.98
CA SER A 145 29.93 -14.33 -4.89
C SER A 145 30.84 -13.13 -4.58
N ASP A 146 30.32 -11.90 -4.65
CA ASP A 146 31.07 -10.69 -4.36
C ASP A 146 30.63 -10.08 -3.02
N PRO A 147 31.37 -10.32 -1.91
CA PRO A 147 31.02 -9.79 -0.59
C PRO A 147 31.16 -8.27 -0.49
N THR A 148 31.83 -7.61 -1.45
CA THR A 148 31.90 -6.14 -1.51
C THR A 148 30.61 -5.56 -2.10
N GLY A 149 29.87 -6.37 -2.86
CA GLY A 149 28.69 -5.97 -3.60
C GLY A 149 28.98 -4.87 -4.61
N ALA A 150 30.15 -4.92 -5.25
CA ALA A 150 30.55 -4.04 -6.35
C ALA A 150 30.12 -4.61 -7.71
N THR A 151 30.01 -5.94 -7.81
CA THR A 151 29.67 -6.64 -9.05
C THR A 151 28.16 -6.68 -9.25
N VAL A 152 27.68 -5.92 -10.23
CA VAL A 152 26.29 -5.98 -10.69
C VAL A 152 26.06 -7.32 -11.40
N LEU A 153 25.07 -8.07 -10.94
CA LEU A 153 24.61 -9.29 -11.58
C LEU A 153 23.62 -8.96 -12.69
N ASP A 154 22.65 -8.10 -12.39
CA ASP A 154 21.59 -7.74 -13.33
C ASP A 154 21.07 -6.33 -13.04
N THR A 155 20.55 -5.68 -14.08
CA THR A 155 19.87 -4.39 -13.99
C THR A 155 18.54 -4.49 -14.72
N CYS A 156 17.45 -4.25 -14.00
CA CYS A 156 16.10 -4.25 -14.55
C CYS A 156 15.52 -2.84 -14.50
N ASP A 157 15.08 -2.29 -15.65
CA ASP A 157 14.61 -0.91 -15.77
C ASP A 157 13.30 -0.84 -16.57
N SER A 158 12.30 -0.13 -16.06
CA SER A 158 11.04 0.14 -16.80
C SER A 158 11.16 1.29 -17.80
N GLY A 159 12.24 2.07 -17.71
CA GLY A 159 12.30 3.39 -18.30
C GLY A 159 11.28 4.35 -17.66
N THR A 160 10.92 5.39 -18.39
CA THR A 160 9.88 6.34 -17.96
C THR A 160 8.56 6.02 -18.67
N LEU A 161 7.59 5.51 -17.93
CA LEU A 161 6.27 5.16 -18.43
C LEU A 161 5.31 6.33 -18.24
N SER A 162 4.63 6.73 -19.32
CA SER A 162 3.53 7.70 -19.23
C SER A 162 2.22 6.99 -18.87
N TYR A 163 1.43 7.61 -18.00
CA TYR A 163 0.12 7.09 -17.62
C TYR A 163 -0.97 8.15 -17.70
N ARG A 164 -2.22 7.68 -17.88
CA ARG A 164 -3.42 8.49 -17.83
C ARG A 164 -4.50 7.73 -17.05
N ALA A 165 -5.06 8.38 -16.04
CA ALA A 165 -6.17 7.84 -15.25
C ALA A 165 -7.37 8.79 -15.27
N LYS A 166 -8.58 8.22 -15.23
CA LYS A 166 -9.86 8.93 -15.17
C LYS A 166 -10.70 8.35 -14.02
N GLN A 167 -11.60 9.16 -13.48
CA GLN A 167 -12.58 8.72 -12.49
C GLN A 167 -13.59 7.74 -13.12
#